data_AF-A0A8S1RGV1-F1
#
_entry.id   AF-A0A8S1RGV1-F1
#
_cell.length_a   1.000
_cell.length_b   1.000
_cell.length_c   1.000
_cell.angle_alpha   90.00
_cell.angle_beta   90.00
_cell.angle_gamma   90.00
#
_symmetry.space_group_name_H-M   'P 1'
#
loop_
_entity.id
_entity.type
_entity.pdbx_description
1 polymer ?
#
loop_
_entity_poly.entity_id
_entity_poly.type
_entity_poly.pdbx_seq_one_letter_code
_entity_poly.pdbx_strand_id
1 'polypeptide(L)'
;MLSLSRMIRKMDIFGQPINLNLDLRSKYQTFLGGLVSLFIVFLLFGYSVNEIIGYTISRGIQITQETKFDYDPDVLVLNNENFIFAIRVEQESFYEQPQFDIEVKQYQNNNEVQLELQQCTFKQFINVLNSSQVLDFLEANEVDTWLCPKSEFQIELQGTQFCKF
;
A
#
# COMPACT_ATOMS: atom_id res chain seq x y z
N MET A 1 15.41 -12.16 -57.43
CA MET A 1 14.70 -12.58 -56.20
C MET A 1 15.66 -13.41 -55.34
N LEU A 2 16.45 -12.77 -54.47
CA LEU A 2 17.36 -13.47 -53.56
C LEU A 2 16.52 -14.26 -52.56
N SER A 3 16.49 -15.59 -52.73
CA SER A 3 15.65 -16.51 -51.96
C SER A 3 15.89 -16.32 -50.46
N LEU A 4 14.82 -16.00 -49.72
CA LEU A 4 14.74 -15.89 -48.24
C LEU A 4 15.53 -17.00 -47.51
N SER A 5 15.56 -18.20 -48.10
CA SER A 5 16.33 -19.35 -47.63
C SER A 5 17.83 -19.08 -47.46
N ARG A 6 18.43 -18.27 -48.34
CA ARG A 6 19.86 -17.91 -48.28
C ARG A 6 20.15 -16.91 -47.16
N MET A 7 19.19 -16.04 -46.85
CA MET A 7 19.33 -15.08 -45.74
C MET A 7 19.25 -15.79 -44.40
N ILE A 8 18.24 -16.66 -44.22
CA ILE A 8 18.06 -17.46 -43.01
C ILE A 8 19.28 -18.38 -42.79
N ARG A 9 19.80 -19.00 -43.86
CA ARG A 9 21.00 -19.85 -43.76
C ARG A 9 22.24 -19.09 -43.27
N LYS A 10 22.39 -17.81 -43.58
CA LYS A 10 23.52 -17.00 -43.08
C LYS A 10 23.41 -16.66 -41.59
N MET A 11 22.19 -16.68 -41.05
CA MET A 11 21.90 -16.43 -39.63
C MET A 11 22.11 -17.68 -38.75
N ASP A 12 22.57 -18.79 -39.31
CA ASP A 12 22.94 -19.98 -38.56
C ASP A 12 24.24 -19.74 -37.77
N ILE A 13 24.09 -19.54 -36.46
CA ILE A 13 25.19 -19.28 -35.51
C ILE A 13 25.90 -20.60 -35.14
N PHE A 14 25.24 -21.74 -35.34
CA PHE A 14 25.75 -23.08 -35.00
C PHE A 14 26.41 -23.79 -36.19
N GLY A 15 26.76 -23.05 -37.25
CA GLY A 15 27.42 -23.62 -38.42
C GLY A 15 28.76 -24.26 -38.08
N GLN A 16 28.97 -25.50 -38.53
CA GLN A 16 30.19 -26.27 -38.24
C GLN A 16 31.33 -25.86 -39.19
N PRO A 17 32.58 -25.75 -38.71
CA PRO A 17 33.72 -25.48 -39.58
C PRO A 17 33.99 -26.69 -40.49
N ILE A 18 34.29 -26.44 -41.77
CA ILE A 18 34.65 -27.51 -42.72
C ILE A 18 36.18 -27.52 -42.85
N ASN A 19 36.82 -28.64 -42.52
CA ASN A 19 38.28 -28.81 -42.63
C ASN A 19 38.74 -29.22 -44.05
N LEU A 20 37.83 -29.65 -44.93
CA LEU A 20 38.10 -29.92 -46.34
C LEU A 20 37.65 -28.74 -47.20
N ASN A 21 38.51 -28.26 -48.10
CA ASN A 21 38.24 -27.12 -48.98
C ASN A 21 37.23 -27.46 -50.09
N LEU A 22 35.97 -27.67 -49.73
CA LEU A 22 34.83 -27.76 -50.64
C LEU A 22 34.25 -26.36 -50.82
N ASP A 23 34.33 -25.84 -52.05
CA ASP A 23 33.75 -24.55 -52.48
C ASP A 23 34.22 -23.27 -51.77
N LEU A 24 35.45 -23.24 -51.22
CA LEU A 24 36.04 -22.05 -50.56
C LEU A 24 35.20 -21.53 -49.37
N ARG A 25 34.33 -22.36 -48.78
CA ARG A 25 33.51 -21.98 -47.62
C ARG A 25 34.10 -22.56 -46.34
N SER A 26 34.42 -21.70 -45.37
CA SER A 26 35.00 -22.11 -44.10
C SER A 26 33.98 -22.71 -43.11
N LYS A 27 32.68 -22.51 -43.34
CA LYS A 27 31.59 -22.98 -42.45
C LYS A 27 30.44 -23.58 -43.23
N TYR A 28 29.97 -24.74 -42.78
CA TYR A 28 28.72 -25.35 -43.21
C TYR A 28 27.58 -24.79 -42.36
N GLN A 29 26.76 -23.94 -42.99
CA GLN A 29 25.54 -23.42 -42.40
C GLN A 29 24.34 -24.13 -43.02
N THR A 30 23.24 -24.27 -42.28
CA THR A 30 22.00 -24.93 -42.72
C THR A 30 20.82 -23.99 -42.60
N PHE A 31 19.76 -24.24 -43.38
CA PHE A 31 18.51 -23.48 -43.26
C PHE A 31 17.84 -23.75 -41.90
N LEU A 32 17.82 -25.01 -41.47
CA LEU A 32 17.25 -25.42 -40.18
C LEU A 32 18.01 -24.80 -39.00
N GLY A 33 19.35 -24.81 -39.03
CA GLY A 33 20.17 -24.16 -38.00
C GLY A 33 19.97 -22.65 -37.96
N GLY A 34 19.74 -22.01 -39.11
CA GLY A 34 19.35 -20.60 -39.20
C GLY A 34 18.00 -20.30 -38.53
N LEU A 35 17.00 -21.18 -38.73
CA LEU A 35 15.67 -21.04 -38.12
C LEU A 35 15.73 -21.24 -36.60
N VAL A 36 16.50 -22.23 -36.13
CA VAL A 36 16.74 -22.47 -34.69
C VAL A 36 17.48 -21.30 -34.05
N SER A 37 18.50 -20.74 -34.73
CA SER A 37 19.23 -19.56 -34.26
C SER A 37 18.31 -18.35 -34.12
N LEU A 38 17.43 -18.12 -35.11
CA LEU A 38 16.42 -17.04 -35.07
C LEU A 38 15.44 -17.23 -33.90
N PHE A 39 14.98 -18.46 -33.66
CA PHE A 39 14.08 -18.77 -32.55
C PHE A 39 14.71 -18.49 -31.19
N ILE A 40 15.98 -18.84 -30.99
CA ILE A 40 16.72 -18.56 -29.76
C ILE A 40 16.87 -17.06 -29.52
N VAL A 41 17.22 -16.29 -30.58
CA VAL A 41 17.32 -14.83 -30.49
C VAL A 41 15.98 -14.22 -30.10
N PHE A 42 14.87 -14.71 -30.67
CA PHE A 42 13.53 -14.26 -30.32
C PHE A 42 13.18 -14.52 -28.86
N LEU A 43 13.50 -15.71 -28.33
CA LEU A 43 13.28 -16.05 -26.92
C LEU A 43 14.08 -15.16 -25.96
N LEU A 44 15.37 -14.94 -26.26
CA LEU A 44 16.23 -14.08 -25.44
C LEU A 44 15.74 -12.63 -25.44
N PHE A 45 15.30 -12.14 -26.59
CA PHE A 45 14.72 -10.81 -26.70
C PHE A 45 13.44 -10.67 -25.88
N GLY A 46 12.52 -11.62 -25.99
CA GLY A 46 11.28 -11.65 -25.20
C GLY A 46 11.54 -11.70 -23.69
N TYR A 47 12.49 -12.54 -23.25
CA TYR A 47 12.90 -12.61 -21.84
C TYR A 47 13.46 -11.28 -21.34
N SER A 48 14.35 -10.65 -22.13
CA SER A 48 14.97 -9.37 -21.76
C SER A 48 13.95 -8.24 -21.62
N VAL A 49 12.95 -8.18 -22.50
CA VAL A 49 11.88 -7.18 -22.42
C VAL A 49 11.02 -7.37 -21.17
N ASN A 50 10.68 -8.62 -20.83
CA ASN A 50 9.91 -8.92 -19.62
C ASN A 50 10.65 -8.50 -18.34
N GLU A 51 11.96 -8.75 -18.26
CA GLU A 51 12.78 -8.30 -17.14
C GLU A 51 12.78 -6.77 -17.03
N ILE A 52 13.00 -6.04 -18.12
CA ILE A 52 13.01 -4.56 -18.12
C ILE A 52 11.65 -3.99 -17.66
N ILE A 53 10.55 -4.56 -18.14
CA ILE A 53 9.20 -4.17 -17.72
C ILE A 53 9.00 -4.48 -16.24
N GLY A 54 9.43 -5.66 -15.78
CA GLY A 54 9.41 -6.05 -14.37
C GLY A 54 10.16 -5.05 -13.49
N TYR A 55 11.40 -4.67 -13.85
CA TYR A 55 12.16 -3.67 -13.10
C TYR A 55 11.50 -2.29 -13.06
N THR A 56 10.79 -1.90 -14.13
CA THR A 56 10.12 -0.59 -14.21
C THR A 56 8.83 -0.55 -13.40
N ILE A 57 8.05 -1.64 -13.39
CA ILE A 57 6.79 -1.76 -12.64
C ILE A 57 7.04 -2.08 -11.16
N SER A 58 8.04 -2.92 -10.84
CA SER A 58 8.34 -3.37 -9.47
C SER A 58 9.09 -2.35 -8.62
N ARG A 59 9.55 -1.23 -9.20
CA ARG A 59 9.83 0.00 -8.43
C ARG A 59 8.54 0.76 -8.15
N GLY A 60 7.55 0.05 -7.62
CA GLY A 60 6.48 0.67 -6.85
C GLY A 60 7.16 1.55 -5.81
N ILE A 61 6.93 2.85 -5.93
CA ILE A 61 7.27 3.95 -5.02
C ILE A 61 7.88 3.42 -3.71
N GLN A 62 9.21 3.37 -3.62
CA GLN A 62 9.87 3.17 -2.33
C GLN A 62 9.66 4.45 -1.53
N ILE A 63 8.54 4.52 -0.81
CA ILE A 63 8.32 5.53 0.21
C ILE A 63 9.25 5.16 1.34
N THR A 64 10.44 5.76 1.37
CA THR A 64 11.32 5.69 2.53
C THR A 64 10.66 6.50 3.64
N GLN A 65 9.78 5.87 4.42
CA GLN A 65 9.24 6.47 5.63
C GLN A 65 10.35 6.47 6.68
N GLU A 66 11.00 7.61 6.86
CA GLU A 66 11.87 7.83 8.02
C GLU A 66 10.97 8.14 9.22
N THR A 67 10.81 7.16 10.11
CA THR A 67 10.24 7.40 11.42
C THR A 67 11.28 8.08 12.30
N LYS A 68 11.23 9.41 12.39
CA LYS A 68 12.00 10.16 13.38
C LYS A 68 11.33 10.00 14.73
N PHE A 69 11.99 9.31 15.65
CA PHE A 69 11.57 9.21 17.05
C PHE A 69 12.26 10.32 17.84
N ASP A 70 11.45 11.17 18.49
CA ASP A 70 11.95 12.14 19.46
C ASP A 70 12.12 11.45 20.82
N TYR A 71 13.19 11.81 21.54
CA TYR A 71 13.48 11.30 22.88
C TYR A 71 12.56 11.95 23.94
N ASP A 72 12.00 13.12 23.64
CA ASP A 72 11.04 13.83 24.48
C ASP A 72 9.86 14.29 23.60
N PRO A 73 8.95 13.37 23.21
CA PRO A 73 7.83 13.75 22.36
C PRO A 73 6.92 14.72 23.12
N ASP A 74 6.59 15.83 22.47
CA ASP A 74 5.63 16.80 22.99
C ASP A 74 4.28 16.14 23.29
N VAL A 75 3.52 16.78 24.20
CA VAL A 75 2.16 16.37 24.54
C VAL A 75 1.30 16.37 23.29
N LEU A 76 0.77 15.20 22.93
CA LEU A 76 -0.14 15.07 21.81
C LEU A 76 -1.55 15.44 22.27
N VAL A 77 -2.04 16.57 21.77
CA VAL A 77 -3.38 17.08 22.08
C VAL A 77 -4.37 16.55 21.04
N LEU A 78 -5.24 15.63 21.45
CA LEU A 78 -6.33 15.10 20.66
C LEU A 78 -7.60 15.94 20.86
N ASN A 79 -8.21 16.39 19.78
CA ASN A 79 -9.38 17.26 19.78
C ASN A 79 -10.26 16.97 18.55
N ASN A 80 -11.35 17.71 18.37
CA ASN A 80 -12.28 17.54 17.25
C ASN A 80 -11.70 17.78 15.84
N GLU A 81 -10.46 18.27 15.73
CA GLU A 81 -9.80 18.49 14.44
C GLU A 81 -8.97 17.29 14.00
N ASN A 82 -8.45 16.50 14.95
CA ASN A 82 -7.49 15.44 14.68
C ASN A 82 -7.89 14.06 15.24
N PHE A 83 -8.94 13.99 16.06
CA PHE A 83 -9.38 12.77 16.70
C PHE A 83 -10.88 12.79 16.99
N ILE A 84 -11.50 11.61 16.89
CA ILE A 84 -12.85 11.39 17.37
C ILE A 84 -13.00 9.92 17.73
N PHE A 85 -13.75 9.64 18.78
CA PHE A 85 -14.17 8.29 19.13
C PHE A 85 -15.68 8.24 19.31
N ALA A 86 -16.23 7.04 19.24
CA ALA A 86 -17.64 6.80 19.50
C ALA A 86 -17.85 5.54 20.31
N ILE A 87 -18.88 5.56 21.16
CA ILE A 87 -19.29 4.46 22.01
C ILE A 87 -20.67 4.01 21.55
N ARG A 88 -20.75 2.78 21.03
CA ARG A 88 -22.02 2.14 20.72
C ARG A 88 -22.55 1.46 21.98
N VAL A 89 -23.79 1.76 22.33
CA VAL A 89 -24.51 1.09 23.43
C VAL A 89 -25.53 0.14 22.83
N GLU A 90 -25.47 -1.13 23.21
CA GLU A 90 -26.44 -2.15 22.77
C GLU A 90 -27.71 -2.07 23.64
N GLN A 91 -28.51 -1.03 23.41
CA GLN A 91 -29.79 -0.83 24.08
C GLN A 91 -30.78 -0.16 23.13
N GLU A 92 -32.06 -0.55 23.17
CA GLU A 92 -33.12 0.21 22.52
C GLU A 92 -33.26 1.59 23.17
N SER A 93 -33.28 2.64 22.36
CA SER A 93 -33.53 4.04 22.75
C SER A 93 -32.72 4.52 23.97
N PHE A 94 -31.40 4.31 23.97
CA PHE A 94 -30.50 4.76 25.04
C PHE A 94 -30.69 6.24 25.44
N TYR A 95 -30.96 7.12 24.48
CA TYR A 95 -31.17 8.55 24.71
C TYR A 95 -32.47 8.89 25.44
N GLU A 96 -33.51 8.06 25.28
CA GLU A 96 -34.82 8.30 25.89
C GLU A 96 -34.90 7.67 27.29
N GLN A 97 -34.28 6.49 27.46
CA GLN A 97 -34.36 5.70 28.69
C GLN A 97 -33.02 5.01 29.00
N PRO A 98 -31.98 5.75 29.41
CA PRO A 98 -30.69 5.15 29.73
C PRO A 98 -30.83 4.23 30.95
N GLN A 99 -30.37 2.98 30.82
CA GLN A 99 -30.34 2.04 31.95
C GLN A 99 -29.13 2.24 32.86
N PHE A 100 -28.12 2.98 32.38
CA PHE A 100 -26.88 3.27 33.08
C PHE A 100 -26.23 4.55 32.53
N ASP A 101 -25.41 5.18 33.35
CA ASP A 101 -24.64 6.36 32.97
C ASP A 101 -23.24 5.95 32.47
N ILE A 102 -22.76 6.64 31.44
CA ILE A 102 -21.42 6.44 30.88
C ILE A 102 -20.60 7.68 31.12
N GLU A 103 -19.51 7.52 31.88
CA GLU A 103 -18.55 8.58 32.14
C GLU A 103 -17.19 8.22 31.55
N VAL A 104 -16.60 9.16 30.81
CA VAL A 104 -15.23 9.05 30.31
C VAL A 104 -14.37 10.03 31.08
N LYS A 105 -13.30 9.52 31.68
CA LYS A 105 -12.39 10.29 32.52
C LYS A 105 -10.96 10.10 32.05
N GLN A 106 -10.24 11.20 31.91
CA GLN A 106 -8.81 11.20 31.67
C GLN A 106 -8.09 11.51 32.99
N TYR A 107 -7.13 10.66 33.34
CA TYR A 107 -6.23 10.89 34.47
C TYR A 107 -4.88 11.37 33.98
N GLN A 108 -4.46 12.56 34.41
CA GLN A 108 -3.17 13.15 34.05
C GLN A 108 -2.55 13.82 35.26
N ASN A 109 -1.36 13.38 35.68
CA ASN A 109 -0.61 14.01 36.79
C ASN A 109 -1.44 14.26 38.07
N ASN A 110 -2.28 13.29 38.47
CA ASN A 110 -3.25 13.35 39.58
C ASN A 110 -4.46 14.28 39.38
N ASN A 111 -4.61 14.91 38.21
CA ASN A 111 -5.83 15.61 37.83
C ASN A 111 -6.75 14.66 37.05
N GLU A 112 -8.05 14.75 37.36
CA GLU A 112 -9.11 14.05 36.65
C GLU A 112 -9.86 15.07 35.78
N VAL A 113 -9.88 14.84 34.48
CA VAL A 113 -10.66 15.61 33.52
C VAL A 113 -11.79 14.72 33.02
N GLN A 114 -13.03 15.13 33.27
CA GLN A 114 -14.20 14.43 32.76
C GLN A 114 -14.55 14.92 31.36
N LEU A 115 -14.79 13.97 30.45
CA LEU A 115 -15.24 14.25 29.10
C LEU A 115 -16.75 14.12 29.01
N GLU A 116 -17.41 15.19 28.55
CA GLU A 116 -18.83 15.18 28.24
C GLU A 116 -19.08 14.43 26.93
N LEU A 117 -20.07 13.53 26.96
CA LEU A 117 -20.55 12.81 25.80
C LEU A 117 -21.87 13.40 25.31
N GLN A 118 -22.12 13.30 24.00
CA GLN A 118 -23.33 13.69 23.32
C GLN A 118 -23.68 12.66 22.24
N GLN A 119 -24.88 12.74 21.70
CA GLN A 119 -25.24 11.98 20.50
C GLN A 119 -24.29 12.33 19.35
N CYS A 120 -23.72 11.32 18.71
CA CYS A 120 -22.87 11.48 17.54
C CYS A 120 -23.64 12.14 16.40
N THR A 121 -22.92 12.91 15.59
CA THR A 121 -23.43 13.37 14.29
C THR A 121 -22.46 12.96 13.21
N PHE A 122 -22.96 12.45 12.09
CA PHE A 122 -22.12 12.07 10.94
C PHE A 122 -21.15 13.18 10.50
N LYS A 123 -21.55 14.46 10.62
CA LYS A 123 -20.73 15.62 10.26
C LYS A 123 -19.41 15.71 11.04
N GLN A 124 -19.36 15.25 12.28
CA GLN A 124 -18.14 15.29 13.09
C GLN A 124 -17.05 14.37 12.53
N PHE A 125 -17.43 13.26 11.92
CA PHE A 125 -16.49 12.30 11.34
C PHE A 125 -15.90 12.77 10.02
N ILE A 126 -16.67 13.52 9.21
CA ILE A 126 -16.20 14.05 7.91
C ILE A 126 -14.96 14.93 8.08
N ASN A 127 -14.89 15.71 9.17
CA ASN A 127 -13.78 16.64 9.38
C ASN A 127 -12.48 15.94 9.82
N VAL A 128 -12.60 14.79 10.49
CA VAL A 128 -11.46 14.05 11.05
C VAL A 128 -11.00 12.93 10.11
N LEU A 129 -11.92 12.31 9.36
CA LEU A 129 -11.65 11.15 8.52
C LEU A 129 -11.60 11.52 7.04
N ASN A 130 -10.46 11.23 6.39
CA ASN A 130 -10.26 11.41 4.94
C ASN A 130 -10.56 10.16 4.10
N SER A 131 -11.32 9.18 4.63
CA SER A 131 -11.56 7.89 3.97
C SER A 131 -13.04 7.66 3.70
N SER A 132 -13.42 7.57 2.42
CA SER A 132 -14.81 7.31 2.01
C SER A 132 -15.34 5.98 2.52
N GLN A 133 -14.50 4.92 2.54
CA GLN A 133 -14.91 3.60 3.02
C GLN A 133 -15.32 3.61 4.50
N VAL A 134 -14.65 4.42 5.32
CA VAL A 134 -14.99 4.53 6.75
C VAL A 134 -16.27 5.33 6.92
N LEU A 135 -16.47 6.39 6.13
CA LEU A 135 -17.70 7.16 6.13
C LEU A 135 -18.91 6.29 5.72
N ASP A 136 -18.78 5.49 4.66
CA ASP A 136 -19.83 4.55 4.22
C ASP A 136 -20.16 3.52 5.32
N PHE A 137 -19.14 3.04 6.03
CA PHE A 137 -19.33 2.12 7.16
C PHE A 137 -20.08 2.78 8.32
N LEU A 138 -19.74 4.02 8.68
CA LEU A 138 -20.41 4.75 9.76
C LEU A 138 -21.88 5.02 9.45
N GLU A 139 -22.17 5.40 8.20
CA GLU A 139 -23.55 5.60 7.74
C GLU A 139 -24.34 4.28 7.78
N ALA A 140 -23.76 3.18 7.29
CA ALA A 140 -24.40 1.86 7.29
C ALA A 140 -24.65 1.28 8.70
N ASN A 141 -23.94 1.77 9.73
CA ASN A 141 -24.08 1.31 11.11
C ASN A 141 -24.83 2.29 12.02
N GLU A 142 -25.57 3.24 11.43
CA GLU A 142 -26.43 4.19 12.16
C GLU A 142 -25.65 4.93 13.25
N VAL A 143 -24.48 5.50 12.89
CA VAL A 143 -23.58 6.19 13.85
C VAL A 143 -24.27 7.27 14.67
N ASP A 144 -25.36 7.86 14.17
CA ASP A 144 -26.15 8.85 14.90
C ASP A 144 -26.81 8.27 16.18
N THR A 145 -26.81 6.94 16.35
CA THR A 145 -27.25 6.28 17.59
C THR A 145 -26.13 6.15 18.64
N TRP A 146 -24.88 6.47 18.29
CA TRP A 146 -23.72 6.28 19.17
C TRP A 146 -23.40 7.55 19.95
N LEU A 147 -22.62 7.41 21.03
CA LEU A 147 -22.16 8.52 21.86
C LEU A 147 -20.77 8.97 21.43
N CYS A 148 -20.63 10.27 21.16
CA CYS A 148 -19.38 10.92 20.79
C CYS A 148 -19.01 11.96 21.86
N PRO A 149 -17.74 12.34 21.97
CA PRO A 149 -17.34 13.53 22.72
C PRO A 149 -18.08 14.79 22.26
N LYS A 150 -18.25 15.71 23.18
CA LYS A 150 -18.73 17.06 22.87
C LYS A 150 -17.71 17.85 22.03
N SER A 151 -18.18 18.76 21.18
CA SER A 151 -17.36 19.49 20.20
C SER A 151 -16.24 20.39 20.79
N GLU A 152 -16.07 20.46 22.11
CA GLU A 152 -15.02 21.22 22.79
C GLU A 152 -14.09 20.32 23.63
N PHE A 153 -14.05 19.01 23.36
CA PHE A 153 -13.18 18.10 24.10
C PHE A 153 -11.68 18.27 23.75
N GLN A 154 -10.85 18.00 24.74
CA GLN A 154 -9.40 17.90 24.60
C GLN A 154 -8.91 16.71 25.41
N ILE A 155 -8.16 15.81 24.77
CA ILE A 155 -7.47 14.69 25.42
C ILE A 155 -5.98 14.87 25.24
N GLU A 156 -5.22 14.77 26.32
CA GLU A 156 -3.77 14.88 26.27
C GLU A 156 -3.12 13.51 26.39
N LEU A 157 -2.36 13.13 25.36
CA LEU A 157 -1.57 11.92 25.37
C LEU A 157 -0.11 12.27 25.61
N GLN A 158 0.49 11.63 26.61
CA GLN A 158 1.91 11.67 26.90
C GLN A 158 2.41 10.23 27.00
N GLY A 159 3.60 9.98 26.47
CA GLY A 159 4.23 8.67 26.52
C GLY A 159 5.68 8.80 26.96
N THR A 160 6.11 7.96 27.90
CA THR A 160 7.53 7.78 28.20
C THR A 160 8.05 6.62 27.37
N GLN A 161 9.00 6.85 26.47
CA GLN A 161 9.69 5.75 25.79
C GLN A 161 10.62 5.06 26.80
N PHE A 162 10.27 3.83 27.19
CA PHE A 162 11.19 2.98 27.94
C PHE A 162 12.11 2.25 26.95
N CYS A 163 13.31 2.79 26.71
CA CYS A 163 14.38 2.01 26.11
C CYS A 163 14.81 0.94 27.12
N LYS A 164 14.41 -0.32 26.91
CA LYS A 164 15.04 -1.46 27.57
C LYS A 164 16.45 -1.62 26.99
N PHE A 165 17.47 -1.30 27.78
CA PHE A 165 18.87 -1.63 27.52
C PHE A 165 19.15 -3.10 27.86
#